data_AF-A0A920AC80-F1
#
_entry.id   AF-A0A920AC80-F1
#
_cell.length_a   1.000
_cell.length_b   1.000
_cell.length_c   1.000
_cell.angle_alpha   90.00
_cell.angle_beta   90.00
_cell.angle_gamma   90.00
#
_symmetry.space_group_name_H-M   'P 1'
#
loop_
_entity.id
_entity.type
_entity.pdbx_description
1 polymer ?
#
loop_
_entity_poly.entity_id
_entity_poly.type
_entity_poly.pdbx_seq_one_letter_code
_entity_poly.pdbx_strand_id
1 'polypeptide(L)'
;MCYFSSYWLYRSKFLEFDPDATIDNNLCLTPISLGCTDISFVEYNIDANVDDGSCITPVVMGCTDNTYLEYWSYDPLLFSISNLDPIANTDDGSCTYIILEGVQMKIMYNIMHLLM
;
A
#
# COMPACT_ATOMS: atom_id res chain seq x y z
N MET A 1 -26.17 22.90 -0.04
CA MET A 1 -25.11 23.33 -0.96
C MET A 1 -24.49 24.55 -0.34
N CYS A 2 -23.18 24.52 -0.18
CA CYS A 2 -22.48 25.59 0.49
C CYS A 2 -22.14 26.70 -0.53
N TYR A 3 -22.52 27.93 -0.22
CA TYR A 3 -22.51 29.04 -1.18
C TYR A 3 -21.59 30.21 -0.80
N PHE A 4 -21.23 30.93 -1.86
CA PHE A 4 -20.53 32.19 -2.01
C PHE A 4 -21.16 33.38 -1.27
N SER A 5 -20.77 33.63 -0.01
CA SER A 5 -21.29 34.83 0.70
C SER A 5 -20.25 35.92 1.04
N SER A 6 -18.95 35.63 1.17
CA SER A 6 -17.92 36.69 1.40
C SER A 6 -16.48 36.18 1.60
N TYR A 7 -16.30 34.89 1.86
CA TYR A 7 -14.98 34.31 2.16
C TYR A 7 -14.56 33.35 1.03
N TRP A 8 -14.14 33.94 -0.09
CA TRP A 8 -13.83 33.30 -1.37
C TRP A 8 -12.88 32.09 -1.29
N LEU A 9 -11.99 32.02 -0.29
CA LEU A 9 -10.93 31.00 -0.19
C LEU A 9 -11.16 29.93 0.89
N TYR A 10 -12.10 30.14 1.80
CA TYR A 10 -12.30 29.22 2.93
C TYR A 10 -13.20 28.05 2.55
N ARG A 11 -14.26 28.33 1.78
CA ARG A 11 -15.33 27.34 1.51
C ARG A 11 -15.02 26.39 0.35
N SER A 12 -14.07 26.71 -0.53
CA SER A 12 -13.59 25.79 -1.57
C SER A 12 -12.78 24.60 -1.00
N LYS A 13 -12.49 24.62 0.31
CA LYS A 13 -11.82 23.52 1.02
C LYS A 13 -12.82 22.51 1.58
N PHE A 14 -14.04 22.42 1.05
CA PHE A 14 -15.08 21.51 1.50
C PHE A 14 -15.71 20.77 0.32
N LEU A 15 -16.10 19.51 0.50
CA LEU A 15 -16.66 18.67 -0.58
C LEU A 15 -18.02 19.16 -1.07
N GLU A 16 -18.83 19.76 -0.20
CA GLU A 16 -20.17 20.25 -0.53
C GLU A 16 -20.19 21.66 -1.14
N PHE A 17 -19.01 22.19 -1.50
CA PHE A 17 -18.87 23.46 -2.18
C PHE A 17 -19.47 23.38 -3.59
N ASP A 18 -20.38 24.30 -3.89
CA ASP A 18 -20.98 24.46 -5.21
C ASP A 18 -20.83 25.93 -5.64
N PRO A 19 -20.07 26.22 -6.73
CA PRO A 19 -19.89 27.59 -7.20
C PRO A 19 -21.19 28.22 -7.75
N ASP A 20 -22.17 27.41 -8.16
CA ASP A 20 -23.44 27.85 -8.75
C ASP A 20 -24.61 27.85 -7.75
N ALA A 21 -24.38 27.40 -6.52
CA ALA A 21 -25.35 27.59 -5.44
C ALA A 21 -25.66 29.09 -5.33
N THR A 22 -26.80 29.48 -4.76
CA THR A 22 -27.13 30.90 -4.51
C THR A 22 -27.62 31.14 -3.08
N ILE A 23 -27.72 30.06 -2.29
CA ILE A 23 -28.23 30.04 -0.93
C ILE A 23 -27.22 29.25 -0.09
N ASP A 24 -26.66 29.88 0.94
CA ASP A 24 -25.84 29.17 1.92
C ASP A 24 -26.76 28.50 2.94
N ASN A 25 -26.74 27.17 2.96
CA ASN A 25 -27.49 26.38 3.92
C ASN A 25 -26.62 25.82 5.05
N ASN A 26 -25.42 26.39 5.25
CA ASN A 26 -24.45 25.98 6.28
C ASN A 26 -24.06 24.49 6.20
N LEU A 27 -24.16 23.86 5.03
CA LEU A 27 -23.77 22.47 4.82
C LEU A 27 -22.32 22.27 4.35
N CYS A 28 -21.44 23.29 4.45
CA CYS A 28 -19.99 23.08 4.36
C CYS A 28 -19.51 22.35 5.62
N LEU A 29 -19.68 21.03 5.66
CA LEU A 29 -19.40 20.23 6.87
C LEU A 29 -18.15 19.39 6.72
N THR A 30 -17.81 18.97 5.49
CA THR A 30 -16.72 18.02 5.25
C THR A 30 -15.52 18.73 4.65
N PRO A 31 -14.47 19.04 5.45
CA PRO A 31 -13.25 19.62 4.92
C PRO A 31 -12.58 18.64 3.96
N ILE A 32 -11.98 19.16 2.89
CA ILE A 32 -11.15 18.40 1.97
C ILE A 32 -9.87 18.02 2.70
N SER A 33 -9.57 16.73 2.66
CA SER A 33 -8.33 16.13 3.13
C SER A 33 -7.71 15.39 1.96
N LEU A 34 -6.54 15.85 1.53
CA LEU A 34 -5.83 15.33 0.37
C LEU A 34 -4.92 14.18 0.79
N GLY A 35 -4.85 13.15 -0.05
CA GLY A 35 -3.95 12.02 0.09
C GLY A 35 -4.46 10.82 -0.69
N CYS A 36 -3.68 9.74 -0.70
CA CYS A 36 -4.09 8.53 -1.38
C CYS A 36 -5.34 7.92 -0.71
N THR A 37 -6.43 7.80 -1.49
CA THR A 37 -7.70 7.24 -0.99
C THR A 37 -7.85 5.74 -1.27
N ASP A 38 -6.92 5.13 -2.00
CA ASP A 38 -6.96 3.70 -2.35
C ASP A 38 -6.13 2.87 -1.36
N ILE A 39 -6.80 2.01 -0.60
CA ILE A 39 -6.19 1.12 0.40
C ILE A 39 -5.21 0.10 -0.20
N SER A 40 -5.26 -0.09 -1.53
CA SER A 40 -4.37 -0.99 -2.25
C SER A 40 -2.96 -0.42 -2.45
N PHE A 41 -2.66 0.77 -1.93
CA PHE A 41 -1.38 1.45 -2.05
C PHE A 41 -0.76 1.73 -0.67
N VAL A 42 0.57 1.72 -0.60
CA VAL A 42 1.34 1.93 0.64
C VAL A 42 1.09 3.34 1.20
N GLU A 43 0.88 4.32 0.33
CA GLU A 43 0.62 5.71 0.69
C GLU A 43 -0.82 5.97 1.18
N TYR A 44 -1.66 4.94 1.27
CA TYR A 44 -3.06 5.07 1.70
C TYR A 44 -3.17 5.89 2.99
N ASN A 45 -4.00 6.93 2.94
CA ASN A 45 -4.33 7.77 4.08
C ASN A 45 -5.81 7.63 4.41
N ILE A 46 -6.11 7.03 5.56
CA ILE A 46 -7.49 6.82 6.03
C ILE A 46 -8.27 8.12 6.27
N ASP A 47 -7.56 9.23 6.51
CA ASP A 47 -8.17 10.53 6.71
C ASP A 47 -8.35 11.31 5.40
N ALA A 48 -7.84 10.81 4.26
CA ALA A 48 -8.01 11.44 2.96
C ALA A 48 -9.40 11.16 2.39
N ASN A 49 -10.02 12.18 1.79
CA ASN A 49 -11.32 12.07 1.14
C ASN A 49 -11.31 12.56 -0.32
N VAL A 50 -10.17 13.06 -0.79
CA VAL A 50 -9.91 13.43 -2.18
C VAL A 50 -8.53 12.90 -2.54
N ASP A 51 -8.48 12.07 -3.57
CA ASP A 51 -7.22 11.58 -4.13
C ASP A 51 -6.42 12.75 -4.72
N ASP A 52 -5.17 12.88 -4.30
CA ASP A 52 -4.23 13.88 -4.80
C ASP A 52 -3.20 13.29 -5.78
N GLY A 53 -3.34 12.01 -6.14
CA GLY A 53 -2.42 11.29 -7.01
C GLY A 53 -1.16 10.81 -6.29
N SER A 54 -1.14 10.81 -4.96
CA SER A 54 -0.04 10.25 -4.16
C SER A 54 -0.05 8.71 -4.09
N CYS A 55 -1.08 8.03 -4.59
CA CYS A 55 -1.11 6.58 -4.73
C CYS A 55 -0.10 6.09 -5.79
N ILE A 56 1.15 5.85 -5.39
CA ILE A 56 2.23 5.51 -6.33
C ILE A 56 2.68 4.06 -6.18
N THR A 57 2.73 3.53 -4.95
CA THR A 57 3.29 2.21 -4.66
C THR A 57 2.18 1.21 -4.33
N PRO A 58 1.83 0.28 -5.24
CA PRO A 58 0.88 -0.77 -4.91
C PRO A 58 1.38 -1.63 -3.75
N VAL A 59 0.47 -2.05 -2.88
CA VAL A 59 0.75 -3.01 -1.81
C VAL A 59 1.03 -4.37 -2.43
N VAL A 60 2.18 -4.96 -2.07
CA VAL A 60 2.56 -6.32 -2.41
C VAL A 60 2.78 -7.06 -1.09
N MET A 61 1.86 -7.95 -0.78
CA MET A 61 1.88 -8.75 0.45
C MET A 61 2.88 -9.91 0.32
N GLY A 62 3.64 -10.16 1.37
CA GLY A 62 4.53 -11.32 1.47
C GLY A 62 5.67 -11.08 2.46
N CYS A 63 6.61 -12.02 2.53
CA CYS A 63 7.76 -11.87 3.42
C CYS A 63 8.68 -10.76 2.93
N THR A 64 8.90 -9.74 3.78
CA THR A 64 9.73 -8.56 3.45
C THR A 64 11.19 -8.70 3.94
N ASP A 65 11.50 -9.75 4.70
CA ASP A 65 12.81 -9.98 5.28
C ASP A 65 13.60 -11.02 4.48
N ASN A 66 14.70 -10.59 3.86
CA ASN A 66 15.56 -11.43 3.03
C ASN A 66 16.35 -12.51 3.79
N THR A 67 16.29 -12.50 5.12
CA THR A 67 16.85 -13.56 5.97
C THR A 67 15.93 -14.77 6.07
N TYR A 68 14.73 -14.75 5.47
CA TYR A 68 13.77 -15.86 5.46
C TYR A 68 13.67 -16.53 4.09
N LEU A 69 13.29 -17.81 4.05
CA LEU A 69 13.13 -18.57 2.81
C LEU A 69 12.01 -18.00 1.92
N GLU A 70 10.92 -17.54 2.53
CA GLU A 70 9.70 -17.06 1.86
C GLU A 70 9.89 -15.74 1.12
N TYR A 71 10.97 -15.01 1.39
CA TYR A 71 11.35 -13.81 0.63
C TYR A 71 11.79 -14.15 -0.80
N TRP A 72 12.29 -15.37 -1.04
CA TRP A 72 12.92 -15.76 -2.29
C TRP A 72 12.00 -16.60 -3.17
N SER A 73 12.12 -16.43 -4.48
CA SER A 73 11.51 -17.31 -5.48
C SER A 73 12.48 -18.41 -5.87
N TYR A 74 12.02 -19.66 -5.91
CA TYR A 74 12.79 -20.80 -6.38
C TYR A 74 12.19 -21.38 -7.66
N ASP A 75 13.01 -21.51 -8.70
CA ASP A 75 12.68 -22.21 -9.93
C ASP A 75 13.25 -23.64 -9.92
N PRO A 76 12.39 -24.69 -9.85
CA PRO A 76 12.85 -26.08 -9.83
C PRO A 76 13.37 -26.59 -11.18
N LEU A 77 13.02 -25.96 -12.30
CA LEU A 77 13.50 -26.35 -13.63
C LEU A 77 14.90 -25.81 -13.89
N LEU A 78 15.19 -24.62 -13.36
CA LEU A 78 16.48 -23.94 -13.52
C LEU A 78 17.41 -24.13 -12.33
N PHE A 79 16.92 -24.72 -11.23
CA PHE A 79 17.65 -24.87 -9.96
C PHE A 79 18.23 -23.54 -9.48
N SER A 80 17.47 -22.46 -9.68
CA SER A 80 17.92 -21.09 -9.40
C SER A 80 17.01 -20.40 -8.39
N ILE A 81 17.63 -19.55 -7.58
CA ILE A 81 16.93 -18.68 -6.64
C ILE A 81 17.00 -17.25 -7.16
N SER A 82 15.88 -16.56 -7.14
CA SER A 82 15.76 -15.15 -7.53
C SER A 82 14.90 -14.38 -6.53
N ASN A 83 14.86 -13.07 -6.66
CA ASN A 83 13.86 -12.26 -5.97
C ASN A 83 12.45 -12.60 -6.47
N LEU A 84 11.45 -12.34 -5.63
CA LEU A 84 10.06 -12.25 -6.06
C LEU A 84 9.88 -11.10 -7.05
N ASP A 85 9.02 -11.32 -8.05
CA ASP A 85 8.54 -10.29 -8.96
C ASP A 85 7.01 -10.34 -8.98
N PRO A 86 6.30 -9.39 -8.34
CA PRO A 86 6.84 -8.21 -7.64
C PRO A 86 7.44 -8.52 -6.25
N ILE A 87 8.37 -7.67 -5.79
CA ILE A 87 8.96 -7.76 -4.45
C ILE A 87 7.91 -7.32 -3.40
N ALA A 88 7.73 -8.13 -2.35
CA ALA A 88 6.85 -7.78 -1.23
C ALA A 88 7.33 -6.52 -0.51
N ASN A 89 6.42 -5.59 -0.26
CA ASN A 89 6.67 -4.34 0.46
C ASN A 89 5.84 -4.23 1.75
N THR A 90 4.94 -5.17 1.98
CA THR A 90 4.07 -5.22 3.14
C THR A 90 4.11 -6.62 3.74
N ASP A 91 4.60 -6.74 4.97
CA ASP A 91 4.68 -8.02 5.66
C ASP A 91 3.29 -8.53 6.02
N ASP A 92 2.96 -9.71 5.53
CA ASP A 92 1.71 -10.42 5.83
C ASP A 92 1.87 -11.49 6.92
N GLY A 93 3.06 -11.59 7.53
CA GLY A 93 3.39 -12.58 8.54
C GLY A 93 3.75 -13.95 7.95
N SER A 94 4.00 -14.04 6.64
CA SER A 94 4.43 -15.30 5.99
C SER A 94 5.88 -15.70 6.30
N CYS A 95 6.73 -14.81 6.83
CA CYS A 95 8.13 -15.10 7.18
C CYS A 95 8.22 -16.16 8.30
N THR A 96 8.44 -17.42 7.94
CA THR A 96 8.45 -18.54 8.91
C THR A 96 9.84 -19.14 9.09
N TYR A 97 10.56 -19.39 7.99
CA TYR A 97 11.83 -20.14 8.04
C TYR A 97 13.06 -19.23 7.86
N ILE A 98 13.77 -18.95 8.95
CA ILE A 98 15.02 -18.18 8.94
C ILE A 98 16.20 -18.96 8.33
N ILE A 99 16.98 -18.29 7.50
CA ILE A 99 18.23 -18.77 6.90
C ILE A 99 19.36 -18.53 7.91
N LEU A 100 19.77 -19.59 8.62
CA LEU A 100 20.93 -19.52 9.51
C LEU A 100 22.23 -19.73 8.71
N GLU A 101 23.09 -18.71 8.66
CA GLU A 101 24.42 -18.82 8.04
C GLU A 101 25.24 -19.95 8.69
N GLY A 102 25.75 -20.86 7.86
CA GLY A 102 26.60 -21.98 8.27
C GLY A 102 25.93 -23.36 8.36
N VAL A 103 24.59 -23.44 8.42
CA VAL A 103 23.88 -24.74 8.42
C VAL A 103 23.14 -24.99 7.10
N GLN A 104 22.82 -23.94 6.33
CA GLN A 104 21.74 -23.99 5.35
C GLN A 104 22.12 -23.91 3.86
N MET A 105 23.39 -23.96 3.44
CA MET A 105 23.64 -24.30 2.01
C MET A 105 23.19 -25.74 1.69
N LYS A 106 23.17 -26.65 2.67
CA LYS A 106 22.69 -28.03 2.47
C LYS A 106 21.18 -28.17 2.73
N ILE A 107 20.62 -27.27 3.54
CA ILE A 107 19.19 -27.28 3.89
C ILE A 107 18.36 -26.49 2.87
N MET A 108 18.89 -25.44 2.23
CA MET A 108 18.24 -24.78 1.09
C MET A 108 18.03 -25.75 -0.08
N TYR A 109 19.00 -26.64 -0.37
CA TYR A 109 18.81 -27.74 -1.34
C TYR A 109 17.92 -28.89 -0.80
N ASN A 110 17.96 -29.22 0.50
CA ASN A 110 17.20 -30.36 1.05
C ASN A 110 15.73 -30.04 1.41
N ILE A 111 15.41 -28.83 1.92
CA ILE A 111 14.02 -28.39 2.19
C ILE A 111 13.26 -28.22 0.89
N MET A 112 13.91 -27.68 -0.15
CA MET A 112 13.31 -27.55 -1.49
C MET A 112 13.06 -28.90 -2.19
N HIS A 113 13.70 -29.99 -1.74
CA HIS A 113 13.46 -31.35 -2.24
C HIS A 113 12.43 -32.13 -1.39
N LEU A 114 12.11 -31.68 -0.18
CA LEU A 114 11.19 -32.32 0.77
C LEU A 114 9.75 -31.78 0.70
N LEU A 115 9.50 -30.73 -0.08
CA LEU A 115 8.16 -30.21 -0.41
C LEU A 115 7.58 -30.82 -1.72
N MET A 116 8.20 -31.89 -2.23
CA MET A 116 7.67 -32.77 -3.29
C MET A 116 7.08 -34.05 -2.69
#